data_AF-N9MBN9-F1
#
_entry.id   AF-N9MBN9-F1
#
_cell.length_a   1.000
_cell.length_b   1.000
_cell.length_c   1.000
_cell.angle_alpha   90.00
_cell.angle_beta   90.00
_cell.angle_gamma   90.00
#
_symmetry.space_group_name_H-M   'P 1'
#
loop_
_entity.id
_entity.type
_entity.pdbx_description
1 polymer ?
#
loop_
_entity_poly.entity_id
_entity_poly.type
_entity_poly.pdbx_seq_one_letter_code
_entity_poly.pdbx_strand_id
1 'polypeptide(L)' 'MTEYDVKREHYGDKYYQTGDKRTANPADVKHLVDKGVLVESTEEPKPKTTKTPAKQAKPE' A
#
# COMPACT_ATOMS: atom_id res chain seq x y z
N MET A 1 -6.76 14.10 0.28
CA MET A 1 -6.34 12.69 0.38
C MET A 1 -4.83 12.66 0.24
N THR A 2 -4.15 11.81 1.02
CA THR A 2 -2.68 11.72 1.09
C THR A 2 -2.27 10.32 0.63
N GLU A 3 -1.09 10.19 0.04
CA GLU A 3 -0.51 8.87 -0.29
C GLU A 3 0.17 8.24 0.92
N TYR A 4 -0.04 6.94 1.06
CA TYR A 4 0.52 6.13 2.12
C TYR A 4 1.16 4.86 1.54
N ASP A 5 2.34 4.55 2.03
CA ASP A 5 3.04 3.31 1.75
C ASP A 5 2.45 2.21 2.63
N VAL A 6 2.01 1.13 1.99
CA VAL A 6 1.42 -0.03 2.64
C VAL A 6 2.55 -0.86 3.21
N LYS A 7 2.59 -1.00 4.54
CA LYS A 7 3.59 -1.84 5.21
C LYS A 7 3.12 -3.26 5.49
N ARG A 8 1.81 -3.47 5.46
CA ARG A 8 1.18 -4.76 5.71
C ARG A 8 0.14 -5.02 4.64
N GLU A 9 0.22 -6.19 4.03
CA GLU A 9 -0.72 -6.66 3.01
C GLU A 9 -2.15 -6.58 3.53
N HIS A 10 -3.03 -6.03 2.70
CA HIS A 10 -4.44 -5.86 2.99
C HIS A 10 -5.28 -6.46 1.87
N TYR A 11 -6.07 -7.47 2.23
CA TYR A 11 -7.04 -8.11 1.35
C TYR A 11 -8.43 -7.61 1.76
N GLY A 12 -8.86 -6.52 1.12
CA GLY A 12 -10.19 -5.94 1.30
C GLY A 12 -10.79 -5.60 -0.06
N ASP A 13 -11.47 -4.46 -0.13
CA ASP A 13 -12.07 -3.93 -1.36
C ASP A 13 -11.03 -3.73 -2.48
N LYS A 14 -9.81 -3.36 -2.07
CA LYS A 14 -8.63 -3.34 -2.92
C LYS A 14 -7.54 -4.16 -2.27
N TYR A 15 -6.90 -4.99 -3.09
CA TYR A 15 -5.71 -5.68 -2.67
C TYR A 15 -4.53 -4.70 -2.66
N TYR A 16 -3.96 -4.51 -1.48
CA TYR A 16 -2.74 -3.73 -1.30
C TYR A 16 -1.65 -4.65 -0.78
N GLN A 17 -0.49 -4.62 -1.45
CA GLN A 17 0.67 -5.39 -1.04
C GLN A 17 1.63 -4.52 -0.23
N THR A 18 2.46 -5.13 0.61
CA THR A 18 3.55 -4.42 1.28
C THR A 18 4.49 -3.78 0.25
N GLY A 19 4.73 -2.47 0.37
CA GLY A 19 5.48 -1.62 -0.56
C GLY A 19 4.61 -0.96 -1.64
N ASP A 20 3.31 -1.25 -1.67
CA ASP A 20 2.36 -0.60 -2.58
C ASP A 20 1.89 0.75 -2.01
N LYS A 21 1.34 1.62 -2.87
CA LYS A 21 0.90 2.96 -2.47
C LYS A 21 -0.61 3.06 -2.49
N ARG A 22 -1.21 3.54 -1.40
CA ARG A 22 -2.64 3.84 -1.32
C ARG A 22 -2.90 5.31 -1.03
N THR A 23 -3.86 5.88 -1.75
CA THR A 23 -4.37 7.23 -1.47
C THR A 23 -5.56 7.13 -0.53
N ALA A 24 -5.49 7.78 0.64
CA ALA A 24 -6.56 7.74 1.63
C ALA A 24 -6.64 9.06 2.41
N ASN A 25 -7.69 9.23 3.22
CA ASN A 25 -7.78 10.39 4.09
C ASN A 25 -6.97 10.19 5.37
N PRO A 26 -6.15 11.18 5.79
CA PRO A 26 -5.31 11.08 6.99
C PRO A 26 -6.11 10.78 8.25
N ALA A 27 -7.32 11.34 8.38
CA ALA A 27 -8.20 11.08 9.51
C ALA A 27 -8.60 9.60 9.62
N ASP A 28 -8.83 8.94 8.50
CA ASP A 28 -9.23 7.53 8.44
C ASP A 28 -8.04 6.60 8.72
N VAL A 29 -6.87 6.91 8.14
CA VAL A 29 -5.70 6.04 8.25
C VAL A 29 -4.75 6.36 9.40
N LYS A 30 -5.01 7.40 10.19
CA LYS A 30 -4.18 7.77 11.35
C LYS A 30 -3.93 6.59 12.28
N HIS A 31 -4.97 5.80 12.55
CA HIS A 31 -4.86 4.60 13.40
C HIS A 31 -4.05 3.47 12.74
N LEU A 32 -4.01 3.41 11.40
CA LEU A 32 -3.21 2.45 10.65
C LEU A 32 -1.74 2.86 10.63
N VAL A 33 -1.46 4.16 10.49
CA VAL A 33 -0.11 4.71 10.57
C VAL A 33 0.47 4.50 11.97
N ASP A 34 -0.31 4.80 13.01
CA ASP A 34 0.07 4.58 14.42
C ASP A 34 0.36 3.09 14.71
N LYS A 35 -0.45 2.18 14.15
CA LYS A 35 -0.22 0.73 14.21
C LYS A 35 0.93 0.22 13.33
N GLY A 36 1.59 1.08 12.55
CA GLY A 36 2.65 0.71 11.62
C GLY A 36 2.19 -0.09 10.40
N VAL A 37 0.88 -0.08 10.11
CA VAL A 37 0.27 -0.71 8.92
C VAL A 37 0.48 0.15 7.67
N LEU A 38 0.49 1.47 7.84
CA LEU A 38 0.72 2.45 6.77
C LEU A 38 1.82 3.42 7.16
N VAL A 39 2.44 4.06 6.17
CA VAL A 39 3.44 5.10 6.37
C VAL A 39 3.08 6.28 5.47
N GLU A 40 3.13 7.51 5.98
CA GLU A 40 2.93 8.70 5.15
C GLU A 40 4.02 8.79 4.08
N SER A 41 3.63 8.67 2.81
CA SER A 41 4.52 8.87 1.68
C SER A 41 4.62 10.37 1.42
N THR A 42 5.29 11.09 2.32
CA THR A 42 5.73 12.47 2.06
C THR A 42 6.67 12.43 0.86
N GLU A 43 6.39 13.26 -0.15
CA GLU A 43 7.13 13.36 -1.40
C GLU A 43 8.66 13.39 -1.21
N GLU A 44 9.28 12.22 -1.36
CA GLU A 44 10.51 12.10 -2.12
C GLU A 44 10.25 11.05 -3.21
N PRO A 45 10.29 11.44 -4.51
CA PRO A 45 10.11 10.50 -5.61
C PRO A 45 11.33 9.58 -5.68
N LYS A 46 11.34 8.50 -4.89
CA LYS A 46 12.25 7.38 -5.10
C LYS A 46 11.47 6.27 -5.77
N PRO A 47 11.69 6.02 -7.08
CA PRO A 47 11.08 4.90 -7.77
C PRO A 47 11.74 3.63 -7.23
N LYS A 48 11.10 2.95 -6.29
CA LYS A 48 11.52 1.60 -5.89
C LYS A 48 10.58 0.61 -6.54
N THR A 49 11.07 0.15 -7.68
CA THR A 49 10.67 -1.07 -8.36
C THR A 49 10.60 -2.22 -7.36
N THR A 50 9.41 -2.66 -6.99
CA THR A 50 9.22 -4.01 -6.44
C THR A 50 8.44 -4.83 -7.44
N LYS A 51 9.22 -5.64 -8.15
CA LYS A 51 8.82 -6.67 -9.08
C LYS A 51 7.58 -7.40 -8.58
N THR A 52 6.51 -7.33 -9.35
CA THR A 52 5.41 -8.31 -9.34
C THR A 52 6.02 -9.73 -9.39
N PRO A 53 5.78 -10.62 -8.41
CA PRO A 53 5.74 -12.02 -8.73
C PRO A 53 4.35 -12.29 -9.31
N ALA A 54 4.26 -12.25 -10.63
CA ALA A 54 3.14 -12.88 -11.32
C ALA A 54 3.18 -14.39 -11.01
N LYS A 55 2.13 -14.91 -10.36
CA LYS A 55 1.65 -16.30 -10.37
C LYS A 55 0.41 -16.34 -9.45
N GLN A 56 -0.75 -16.89 -9.79
CA GLN A 56 -1.17 -17.69 -10.93
C GLN A 56 -2.69 -17.92 -10.77
N ALA A 57 -3.47 -17.62 -11.79
CA ALA A 57 -4.66 -18.41 -12.15
C ALA A 57 -4.71 -18.41 -13.67
N LYS A 58 -4.08 -19.44 -14.24
CA LYS A 58 -4.12 -19.78 -15.67
C LYS A 58 -5.39 -20.62 -15.94
N PRO A 59 -5.73 -20.94 -17.19
CA PRO A 59 -7.05 -20.78 -17.81
C PRO A 59 -7.88 -22.08 -17.82
N GLU A 60 -9.17 -21.98 -18.16
CA GLU A 60 -9.90 -23.05 -18.87
C GLU A 60 -10.88 -22.41 -19.86
#